data_AF-A0A1F9V662-F1
#
_entry.id   AF-A0A1F9V662-F1
#
_cell.length_a   1.000
_cell.length_b   1.000
_cell.length_c   1.000
_cell.angle_alpha   90.00
_cell.angle_beta   90.00
_cell.angle_gamma   90.00
#
_symmetry.space_group_name_H-M   'P 1'
#
loop_
_entity.id
_entity.type
_entity.pdbx_description
1 polymer ?
#
loop_
_entity_poly.entity_id
_entity_poly.type
_entity_poly.pdbx_seq_one_letter_code
_entity_poly.pdbx_strand_id
1 'polypeptide(L)'
;MINWKKVTLHLLLLLFVSVASTLTTWYILTQRQVKEPSWKELLHLTPEQEEKFLRLESDFNFTLKEITVEDAQNRISLCSYLHQNESDPEKLKLKAKEMALTYQKKQEKIAATLAAISNFLTPEQRKTFSQKLMQETCVWCQKATKNQKCLCGMCESHA
;
A
#
# COMPACT_ATOMS: atom_id res chain seq x y z
N MET A 1 -0.22 -47.46 -33.22
CA MET A 1 -1.56 -46.92 -32.88
C MET A 1 -1.51 -46.29 -31.51
N ILE A 2 -1.68 -44.96 -31.40
CA ILE A 2 -1.68 -44.26 -30.12
C ILE A 2 -2.97 -44.61 -29.36
N ASN A 3 -2.85 -45.01 -28.09
CA ASN A 3 -4.00 -45.39 -27.26
C ASN A 3 -4.66 -44.13 -26.67
N TRP A 4 -5.57 -43.55 -27.45
CA TRP A 4 -6.28 -42.30 -27.13
C TRP A 4 -6.98 -42.30 -25.77
N LYS A 5 -7.38 -43.46 -25.23
CA LYS A 5 -8.02 -43.58 -23.91
C LYS A 5 -7.07 -43.26 -22.75
N LYS A 6 -5.77 -43.59 -22.88
CA LYS A 6 -4.77 -43.24 -21.85
C LYS A 6 -4.41 -41.76 -21.90
N VAL A 7 -4.38 -41.18 -23.10
CA VAL A 7 -4.07 -39.76 -23.32
C VAL A 7 -5.17 -38.87 -22.74
N THR A 8 -6.45 -39.20 -22.97
CA THR A 8 -7.57 -38.44 -22.39
C THR A 8 -7.65 -38.55 -20.87
N LEU A 9 -7.33 -39.72 -20.29
CA LEU A 9 -7.30 -39.89 -18.84
C LEU A 9 -6.20 -39.05 -18.18
N HIS A 10 -5.01 -38.99 -18.77
CA HIS A 10 -3.91 -38.16 -18.26
C HIS A 10 -4.20 -36.66 -18.42
N LEU A 11 -4.82 -36.24 -19.54
CA LEU A 11 -5.26 -34.85 -19.72
C LEU A 11 -6.33 -34.45 -18.70
N LEU A 12 -7.29 -35.32 -18.40
CA LEU A 12 -8.30 -35.07 -17.36
C LEU A 12 -7.67 -34.96 -15.97
N LEU A 13 -6.75 -35.86 -15.60
CA LEU A 13 -6.03 -35.79 -14.32
C LEU A 13 -5.22 -34.50 -14.19
N LEU A 14 -4.53 -34.08 -15.25
CA LEU A 14 -3.78 -32.81 -15.27
C LEU A 14 -4.72 -31.59 -15.12
N LEU A 15 -5.89 -31.62 -15.75
CA LEU A 15 -6.91 -30.58 -15.60
C LEU A 15 -7.47 -30.52 -14.17
N PHE A 16 -7.78 -31.66 -13.54
CA PHE A 16 -8.27 -31.68 -12.16
C PHE A 16 -7.23 -31.15 -11.16
N VAL A 17 -5.96 -31.53 -11.32
CA VAL A 17 -4.87 -31.02 -10.47
C VAL A 17 -4.67 -29.51 -10.66
N SER A 18 -4.77 -29.01 -11.89
CA SER A 18 -4.68 -27.57 -12.19
C SER A 18 -5.84 -26.77 -11.59
N VAL A 19 -7.08 -27.27 -11.73
CA VAL A 19 -8.28 -26.61 -11.18
C VAL A 19 -8.30 -26.66 -9.65
N ALA A 20 -7.88 -27.76 -9.02
CA ALA A 20 -7.76 -27.84 -7.57
C ALA A 20 -6.69 -26.88 -7.02
N SER A 21 -5.56 -26.73 -7.72
CA SER A 21 -4.49 -25.79 -7.34
C SER A 21 -4.92 -24.32 -7.47
N THR A 22 -5.71 -23.98 -8.48
CA THR A 22 -6.23 -22.61 -8.67
C THR A 22 -7.34 -22.27 -7.69
N LEU A 23 -8.24 -23.21 -7.36
CA LEU A 23 -9.28 -23.02 -6.34
C LEU A 23 -8.71 -22.86 -4.93
N THR A 24 -7.69 -23.66 -4.58
CA THR A 24 -6.99 -23.53 -3.28
C THR A 24 -6.18 -22.24 -3.20
N THR A 25 -5.50 -21.85 -4.27
CA THR A 25 -4.79 -20.57 -4.35
C THR A 25 -5.76 -19.39 -4.25
N TRP A 26 -6.91 -19.45 -4.92
CA TRP A 26 -7.97 -18.43 -4.84
C TRP A 26 -8.60 -18.37 -3.44
N TYR A 27 -8.90 -19.52 -2.84
CA TYR A 27 -9.42 -19.63 -1.47
C TYR A 27 -8.45 -19.05 -0.44
N ILE A 28 -7.15 -19.35 -0.57
CA ILE A 28 -6.09 -18.81 0.31
C ILE A 28 -5.92 -17.29 0.11
N LEU A 29 -6.00 -16.80 -1.13
CA LEU A 29 -5.90 -15.36 -1.43
C LEU A 29 -7.14 -14.56 -1.00
N THR A 30 -8.32 -15.19 -0.94
CA THR A 30 -9.58 -14.52 -0.58
C THR A 30 -9.94 -14.61 0.90
N GLN A 31 -9.52 -15.66 1.63
CA GLN A 31 -9.85 -15.83 3.05
C GLN A 31 -8.91 -15.13 4.04
N ARG A 32 -7.78 -14.56 3.60
CA ARG A 32 -6.82 -13.90 4.51
C ARG A 32 -6.75 -12.38 4.37
N GLN A 33 -7.86 -11.73 4.08
CA GLN A 33 -8.05 -10.37 4.57
C GLN A 33 -8.73 -10.46 5.93
N VAL A 34 -7.92 -10.57 7.00
CA VAL A 34 -8.42 -10.21 8.33
C VAL A 34 -8.94 -8.79 8.16
N LYS A 35 -10.27 -8.63 8.19
CA LYS A 35 -10.93 -7.35 8.01
C LYS A 35 -10.53 -6.50 9.21
N GLU A 36 -9.49 -5.70 9.04
CA GLU A 36 -9.05 -4.82 10.11
C GLU A 36 -10.21 -3.89 10.48
N PRO A 37 -10.40 -3.61 11.79
CA PRO A 37 -11.41 -2.67 12.21
C PRO A 37 -11.13 -1.32 11.55
N SER A 38 -12.18 -0.68 11.06
CA SER A 38 -12.08 0.68 10.52
C SER A 38 -11.57 1.64 11.60
N TRP A 39 -10.94 2.75 11.21
CA TRP A 39 -10.54 3.79 12.16
C TRP A 39 -11.70 4.29 13.02
N LYS A 40 -12.91 4.29 12.47
CA LYS A 40 -14.15 4.60 13.19
C LYS A 40 -14.39 3.64 14.36
N GLU A 41 -14.33 2.34 14.09
CA GLU A 41 -14.53 1.29 15.11
C GLU A 41 -13.41 1.29 16.14
N LEU A 42 -12.17 1.50 15.70
CA LEU A 42 -10.99 1.48 16.57
C LEU A 42 -10.93 2.69 17.52
N LEU A 43 -11.32 3.87 17.04
CA LEU A 43 -11.22 5.12 17.80
C LEU A 43 -12.52 5.49 18.52
N HIS A 44 -13.60 4.75 18.30
CA HIS A 44 -14.94 5.08 18.82
C HIS A 44 -15.31 6.55 18.57
N LEU A 45 -15.18 6.99 17.30
CA LEU A 45 -15.42 8.38 16.94
C LEU A 45 -16.86 8.79 17.26
N THR A 46 -17.02 10.00 17.82
CA THR A 46 -18.34 10.65 17.90
C THR A 46 -18.86 11.00 16.51
N PRO A 47 -20.17 11.22 16.31
CA PRO A 47 -20.72 11.61 15.01
C PRO A 47 -20.04 12.85 14.39
N GLU A 48 -19.70 13.85 15.21
CA GLU A 48 -19.01 15.06 14.75
C GLU A 48 -17.57 14.77 14.31
N GLN A 49 -16.85 13.91 15.05
CA GLN A 49 -15.50 13.49 14.68
C GLN A 49 -15.50 12.62 13.42
N GLU A 50 -16.52 11.76 13.25
CA GLU A 50 -16.69 10.94 12.06
C GLU A 50 -16.90 11.80 10.82
N GLU A 51 -17.73 12.83 10.89
CA GLU A 51 -17.92 13.76 9.78
C GLU A 51 -16.62 14.47 9.40
N LYS A 52 -15.85 14.94 10.40
CA LYS A 52 -14.52 15.54 10.18
C LYS A 52 -13.56 14.54 9.54
N PHE A 53 -13.55 13.29 10.00
CA PHE A 53 -12.71 12.23 9.46
C PHE A 53 -13.05 11.95 8.00
N LEU A 54 -14.34 11.77 7.66
CA LEU A 54 -14.77 11.49 6.29
C LEU A 54 -14.41 12.62 5.32
N ARG A 55 -14.52 13.88 5.76
CA ARG A 55 -14.08 15.04 4.95
C ARG A 55 -12.57 15.00 4.69
N LEU A 56 -11.77 14.72 5.71
CA LEU A 56 -10.31 14.59 5.56
C LEU A 56 -9.91 13.40 4.70
N GLU A 57 -10.59 12.26 4.83
CA GLU A 57 -10.34 11.07 4.03
C GLU A 57 -10.65 11.33 2.55
N SER A 58 -11.78 11.97 2.27
CA SER A 58 -12.16 12.37 0.91
C SER A 58 -11.13 13.32 0.29
N ASP A 59 -10.76 14.38 1.00
CA ASP A 59 -9.74 15.33 0.56
C ASP A 59 -8.37 14.66 0.36
N PHE A 60 -7.95 13.81 1.30
CA PHE A 60 -6.71 13.04 1.18
C PHE A 60 -6.71 12.15 -0.06
N ASN A 61 -7.78 11.38 -0.29
CA ASN A 61 -7.88 10.49 -1.43
C ASN A 61 -7.92 11.26 -2.76
N PHE A 62 -8.60 12.40 -2.80
CA PHE A 62 -8.60 13.28 -3.97
C PHE A 62 -7.19 13.79 -4.29
N THR A 63 -6.50 14.39 -3.32
CA THR A 63 -5.13 14.89 -3.52
C THR A 63 -4.16 13.75 -3.88
N LEU A 64 -4.28 12.60 -3.21
CA LEU A 64 -3.40 11.45 -3.47
C LEU A 64 -3.56 10.92 -4.90
N LYS A 65 -4.79 10.97 -5.44
CA LYS A 65 -5.06 10.61 -6.84
C LYS A 65 -4.32 11.56 -7.79
N GLU A 66 -4.39 12.87 -7.56
CA GLU A 66 -3.67 13.87 -8.37
C GLU A 66 -2.16 13.66 -8.33
N ILE A 67 -1.59 13.47 -7.12
CA ILE A 67 -0.16 13.18 -6.93
C ILE A 67 0.24 11.88 -7.65
N THR A 68 -0.61 10.85 -7.64
CA THR A 68 -0.35 9.58 -8.33
C THR A 68 -0.33 9.75 -9.85
N VAL A 69 -1.20 10.61 -10.39
CA VAL A 69 -1.17 10.96 -11.81
C VAL A 69 0.12 11.72 -12.16
N GLU A 70 0.53 12.68 -11.33
CA GLU A 70 1.79 13.42 -11.50
C GLU A 70 3.01 12.48 -11.47
N ASP A 71 3.05 11.52 -10.53
CA ASP A 71 4.14 10.53 -10.45
C ASP A 71 4.20 9.66 -11.72
N ALA A 72 3.03 9.19 -12.21
CA ALA A 72 2.96 8.42 -13.44
C ALA A 72 3.46 9.22 -14.65
N GLN A 73 3.10 10.51 -14.75
CA GLN A 73 3.57 11.40 -15.81
C GLN A 73 5.08 11.61 -15.75
N ASN A 74 5.64 11.85 -14.55
CA ASN A 74 7.09 12.01 -14.36
C ASN A 74 7.86 10.75 -14.73
N ARG A 75 7.34 9.57 -14.37
CA ARG A 75 7.92 8.28 -14.76
C ARG A 75 7.89 8.04 -16.26
N ILE A 76 6.76 8.34 -16.93
CA ILE A 76 6.66 8.27 -18.39
C ILE A 76 7.68 9.21 -19.03
N SER A 77 7.80 10.45 -18.53
CA SER A 77 8.74 11.43 -19.04
C SER A 77 10.20 10.97 -18.91
N LEU A 78 10.58 10.41 -17.76
CA LEU A 78 11.90 9.82 -17.57
C LEU A 78 12.14 8.63 -18.52
N CYS A 79 11.18 7.72 -18.66
CA CYS A 79 11.29 6.58 -19.58
C CYS A 79 11.46 7.03 -21.04
N SER A 80 10.69 8.04 -21.48
CA SER A 80 10.81 8.61 -22.82
C SER A 80 12.19 9.25 -23.05
N TYR A 81 12.69 10.00 -22.07
CA TYR A 81 14.03 10.58 -22.11
C TYR A 81 15.12 9.49 -22.27
N LEU A 82 15.05 8.42 -21.46
CA LEU A 82 16.02 7.32 -21.53
C LEU A 82 15.90 6.53 -22.85
N HIS A 83 14.68 6.34 -23.38
CA HIS A 83 14.46 5.63 -24.63
C HIS A 83 15.04 6.34 -25.86
N GLN A 84 15.04 7.68 -25.84
CA GLN A 84 15.56 8.50 -26.94
C GLN A 84 17.10 8.50 -27.01
N ASN A 85 17.79 7.75 -26.14
CA ASN A 85 19.24 7.76 -25.98
C ASN A 85 19.80 9.18 -25.77
N GLU A 86 19.01 10.07 -25.15
CA GLU A 86 19.50 11.39 -24.77
C GLU A 86 20.60 11.24 -23.70
N SER A 87 21.73 11.91 -23.92
CA SER A 87 22.90 11.86 -23.04
C SER A 87 23.13 13.12 -22.22
N ASP A 88 22.14 14.04 -22.18
CA ASP A 88 22.22 15.29 -21.44
C ASP A 88 22.03 15.06 -19.91
N PRO A 89 23.11 15.11 -19.12
CA PRO A 89 23.04 14.82 -17.69
C PRO A 89 22.15 15.83 -16.93
N GLU A 90 22.03 17.08 -17.41
CA GLU A 90 21.21 18.08 -16.73
C GLU A 90 19.72 17.83 -16.93
N LYS A 91 19.31 17.32 -18.10
CA LYS A 91 17.93 16.87 -18.32
C LYS A 91 17.59 15.66 -17.46
N LEU A 92 18.48 14.67 -17.36
CA LEU A 92 18.28 13.52 -16.49
C LEU A 92 18.11 13.95 -15.02
N LYS A 93 18.97 14.86 -14.56
CA LYS A 93 18.88 15.44 -13.22
C LYS A 93 17.57 16.18 -12.99
N LEU A 94 17.08 16.93 -13.97
CA LEU A 94 15.78 17.59 -13.89
C LEU A 94 14.64 16.57 -13.73
N LYS A 95 14.63 15.48 -14.51
CA LYS A 95 13.62 14.42 -14.39
C LYS A 95 13.67 13.72 -13.03
N ALA A 96 14.85 13.44 -12.52
CA ALA A 96 15.01 12.91 -11.16
C ALA A 96 14.48 13.89 -10.09
N LYS A 97 14.72 15.19 -10.26
CA LYS A 97 14.20 16.23 -9.36
C LYS A 97 12.68 16.32 -9.40
N GLU A 98 12.06 16.24 -10.56
CA GLU A 98 10.59 16.21 -10.72
C GLU A 98 9.98 15.05 -9.92
N MET A 99 10.53 13.84 -10.06
CA MET A 99 10.10 12.67 -9.28
C MET A 99 10.29 12.86 -7.77
N ALA A 100 11.43 13.39 -7.35
CA ALA A 100 11.72 13.65 -5.94
C ALA A 100 10.73 14.66 -5.33
N LEU A 101 10.37 15.71 -6.07
CA LEU A 101 9.38 16.70 -5.64
C LEU A 101 7.99 16.07 -5.51
N THR A 102 7.54 15.24 -6.45
CA THR A 102 6.25 14.55 -6.33
C THR A 102 6.23 13.58 -5.14
N TYR A 103 7.34 12.87 -4.89
CA TYR A 103 7.47 12.04 -3.70
C TYR A 103 7.39 12.87 -2.42
N GLN A 104 8.08 14.01 -2.36
CA GLN A 104 8.01 14.93 -1.23
C GLN A 104 6.58 15.43 -0.98
N LYS A 105 5.88 15.90 -2.02
CA LYS A 105 4.46 16.31 -1.93
C LYS A 105 3.58 15.22 -1.33
N LYS A 106 3.81 13.95 -1.74
CA LYS A 106 3.10 12.79 -1.18
C LYS A 106 3.32 12.65 0.32
N GLN A 107 4.57 12.71 0.76
CA GLN A 107 4.91 12.57 2.19
C GLN A 107 4.34 13.73 3.02
N GLU A 108 4.42 14.96 2.51
CA GLU A 108 3.85 16.14 3.16
C GLU A 108 2.34 16.02 3.30
N LYS A 109 1.62 15.57 2.27
CA LYS A 109 0.17 15.36 2.35
C LYS A 109 -0.20 14.28 3.37
N ILE A 110 0.52 13.16 3.41
CA ILE A 110 0.32 12.10 4.41
C ILE A 110 0.51 12.68 5.82
N ALA A 111 1.64 13.35 6.07
CA ALA A 111 1.95 13.92 7.38
C ALA A 111 0.91 14.97 7.81
N ALA A 112 0.50 15.86 6.91
CA ALA A 112 -0.51 16.87 7.16
C ALA A 112 -1.87 16.25 7.52
N THR A 113 -2.31 15.23 6.78
CA THR A 113 -3.58 14.53 7.07
C THR A 113 -3.52 13.80 8.42
N LEU A 114 -2.41 13.11 8.74
CA LEU A 114 -2.25 12.44 10.04
C LEU A 114 -2.27 13.43 11.20
N ALA A 115 -1.62 14.59 11.04
CA ALA A 115 -1.64 15.66 12.03
C ALA A 115 -3.06 16.25 12.19
N ALA A 116 -3.77 16.48 11.09
CA ALA A 116 -5.14 16.96 11.11
C ALA A 116 -6.08 15.99 11.82
N ILE A 117 -5.94 14.68 11.60
CA ILE A 117 -6.67 13.64 12.33
C ILE A 117 -6.38 13.74 13.81
N SER A 118 -5.10 13.73 14.20
CA SER A 118 -4.71 13.82 15.61
C SER A 118 -5.29 15.04 16.33
N ASN A 119 -5.46 16.19 15.65
CA ASN A 119 -5.87 17.43 16.28
C ASN A 119 -7.32 17.41 16.84
N PHE A 120 -8.25 16.67 16.23
CA PHE A 120 -9.64 16.62 16.71
C PHE A 120 -9.95 15.40 17.59
N LEU A 121 -9.00 14.49 17.76
CA LEU A 121 -9.12 13.34 18.64
C LEU A 121 -8.91 13.74 20.12
N THR A 122 -9.55 13.03 21.05
CA THR A 122 -9.24 13.14 22.49
C THR A 122 -7.84 12.60 22.79
N PRO A 123 -7.24 12.92 23.94
CA PRO A 123 -5.94 12.37 24.32
C PRO A 123 -5.87 10.83 24.27
N GLU A 124 -6.92 10.15 24.70
CA GLU A 124 -7.03 8.69 24.69
C GLU A 124 -7.09 8.15 23.27
N GLN A 125 -7.92 8.76 22.42
CA GLN A 125 -8.02 8.40 21.00
C GLN A 125 -6.70 8.63 20.26
N ARG A 126 -5.99 9.74 20.54
CA ARG A 126 -4.66 10.02 19.96
C ARG A 126 -3.65 8.94 20.30
N LYS A 127 -3.65 8.47 21.55
CA LYS A 127 -2.78 7.38 22.00
C LYS A 127 -3.08 6.09 21.23
N THR A 128 -4.36 5.71 21.10
CA THR A 128 -4.76 4.53 20.31
C THR A 128 -4.38 4.70 18.84
N PHE A 129 -4.63 5.88 18.27
CA PHE A 129 -4.28 6.21 16.90
C PHE A 129 -2.78 6.07 16.62
N SER A 130 -1.93 6.69 17.46
CA SER A 130 -0.48 6.64 17.29
C SER A 130 0.09 5.23 17.51
N GLN A 131 -0.44 4.48 18.47
CA GLN A 131 -0.05 3.09 18.71
C GLN A 131 -0.36 2.20 17.52
N LYS A 132 -1.58 2.28 16.96
CA LYS A 132 -1.95 1.50 15.78
C LYS A 132 -1.12 1.89 14.56
N LEU A 133 -0.91 3.18 14.30
CA LEU A 133 -0.03 3.64 13.22
C LEU A 133 1.39 3.09 13.35
N MET A 134 1.94 3.12 14.56
CA MET A 134 3.27 2.58 14.84
C MET A 134 3.32 1.07 14.61
N GLN A 135 2.32 0.34 15.12
CA GLN A 135 2.21 -1.10 14.94
C GLN A 135 2.17 -1.47 13.45
N GLU A 136 1.32 -0.84 12.66
CA GLU A 136 1.25 -1.10 11.21
C GLU A 136 2.56 -0.79 10.49
N THR A 137 3.19 0.33 10.84
CA THR A 137 4.49 0.72 10.29
C THR A 137 5.57 -0.31 10.63
N CYS A 138 5.57 -0.80 11.88
CA CYS A 138 6.49 -1.83 12.35
C CYS A 138 6.27 -3.16 11.63
N VAL A 139 5.02 -3.62 11.51
CA VAL A 139 4.66 -4.84 10.78
C VAL A 139 5.09 -4.76 9.33
N TRP A 140 4.86 -3.62 8.68
CA TRP A 140 5.30 -3.39 7.30
C TRP A 140 6.83 -3.40 7.18
N CYS A 141 7.53 -2.71 8.09
CA CYS A 141 8.99 -2.69 8.12
C CYS A 141 9.57 -4.10 8.25
N GLN A 142 9.08 -4.90 9.20
CA GLN A 142 9.52 -6.29 9.39
C GLN A 142 9.31 -7.14 8.14
N LYS A 143 8.15 -7.01 7.47
CA LYS A 143 7.88 -7.70 6.21
C LYS A 143 8.87 -7.28 5.11
N ALA A 144 9.13 -5.98 4.98
CA ALA A 144 10.03 -5.44 3.97
C ALA A 144 11.50 -5.86 4.22
N THR A 145 11.91 -5.99 5.48
CA THR A 145 13.28 -6.37 5.85
C THR A 145 13.49 -7.87 6.05
N LYS A 146 12.50 -8.73 5.72
CA LYS A 146 12.54 -10.18 5.97
C LYS A 146 12.82 -10.52 7.44
N ASN A 147 12.17 -9.82 8.37
CA ASN A 147 12.29 -9.98 9.82
C ASN A 147 13.70 -9.68 10.38
N GLN A 148 14.52 -8.93 9.66
CA GLN A 148 15.75 -8.34 10.25
C GLN A 148 15.36 -7.21 11.22
N LYS A 149 16.17 -6.99 12.28
CA LYS A 149 15.96 -6.02 13.37
C LYS A 149 15.26 -4.74 12.87
N CYS A 150 14.14 -4.37 13.51
CA CYS A 150 13.42 -3.16 13.13
C CYS A 150 14.36 -1.96 13.15
N LEU A 151 14.44 -1.25 12.03
CA LEU A 151 15.23 -0.02 11.90
C LEU A 151 14.72 1.10 12.83
N CYS A 152 13.52 0.93 13.37
CA CYS A 152 12.84 1.88 14.25
C CYS A 152 13.28 1.79 15.73
N GLY A 153 13.90 0.70 16.18
CA GLY A 153 14.20 0.47 17.61
C GLY A 153 12.98 0.32 18.53
N MET A 154 11.75 0.39 18.02
CA MET A 154 10.49 0.44 18.79
C MET A 154 9.62 -0.83 18.65
N CYS A 155 10.12 -1.88 17.99
CA CYS A 155 9.38 -3.14 17.84
C CYS A 155 9.40 -4.02 19.10
N GLU A 156 10.32 -3.80 20.03
CA GLU A 156 10.49 -4.64 21.23
C GLU A 156 9.52 -4.27 22.37
N SER A 157 8.87 -3.10 22.30
CA SER A 157 7.96 -2.59 23.35
C SER A 157 6.51 -3.10 23.26
N HIS A 158 6.22 -4.03 22.36
CA HIS A 158 4.87 -4.58 22.12
C HIS A 158 4.82 -6.12 22.02
N ALA A 159 5.89 -6.81 22.46
CA ALA A 159 5.92 -8.26 22.60
C ALA A 159 5.23 -8.71 23.90
#